data_AF-A0A4V5NR64-F1
#
_entry.id   AF-A0A4V5NR64-F1
#
_cell.length_a   1.000
_cell.length_b   1.000
_cell.length_c   1.000
_cell.angle_alpha   90.00
_cell.angle_beta   90.00
_cell.angle_gamma   90.00
#
_symmetry.space_group_name_H-M   'P 1'
#
loop_
_entity.id
_entity.type
_entity.pdbx_description
1 polymer ?
#
loop_
_entity_poly.entity_id
_entity_poly.type
_entity_poly.pdbx_seq_one_letter_code
_entity_poly.pdbx_strand_id
1 'polypeptide(L)'
;MKVEGKKAASPAISFVLAAITVMALVVSLYYYGCGLIHSPVFNPSEEAQKKYLQTFIESHDQNLEQEKLVAKGYWLRYKDVRKDRYWGENGPMGIWGPRDHYQQHGRREGRIFQPVDYPKDLTLEKELAEIYWNRYPEIAKSPIWGRNSQLGIVGPRDYHKHRGRFQKKVWGKEF
;
A
#
# COMPACT_ATOMS: atom_id res chain seq x y z
N MET A 1 18.88 -26.00 53.33
CA MET A 1 18.67 -25.82 51.86
C MET A 1 19.45 -26.90 51.14
N LYS A 2 18.79 -27.93 50.60
CA LYS A 2 19.44 -28.95 49.75
C LYS A 2 19.61 -28.36 48.35
N VAL A 3 20.84 -28.23 47.90
CA VAL A 3 21.16 -27.86 46.52
C VAL A 3 20.97 -29.12 45.69
N GLU A 4 19.89 -29.19 44.90
CA GLU A 4 19.69 -30.26 43.94
C GLU A 4 20.80 -30.20 42.87
N GLY A 5 21.67 -31.21 42.88
CA GLY A 5 22.72 -31.37 41.90
C GLY A 5 22.11 -31.64 40.52
N LYS A 6 22.36 -30.74 39.56
CA LYS A 6 22.00 -30.95 38.15
C LYS A 6 22.67 -32.24 37.66
N LYS A 7 21.89 -33.28 37.40
CA LYS A 7 22.37 -34.49 36.73
C LYS A 7 22.88 -34.10 35.35
N ALA A 8 24.16 -34.36 35.09
CA ALA A 8 24.74 -34.15 33.77
C ALA A 8 23.98 -35.00 32.73
N ALA A 9 23.63 -34.40 31.61
CA ALA A 9 23.00 -35.11 30.50
C ALA A 9 23.92 -36.23 30.01
N SER A 10 23.34 -37.36 29.59
CA SER A 10 24.15 -38.47 29.06
C SER A 10 24.89 -38.01 27.79
N PRO A 11 26.10 -38.52 27.54
CA PRO A 11 26.90 -38.13 26.37
C PRO A 11 26.15 -38.37 25.03
N ALA A 12 25.25 -39.35 25.00
CA ALA A 12 24.39 -39.62 23.85
C ALA A 12 23.37 -38.48 23.61
N ILE A 13 22.76 -37.95 24.66
CA ILE A 13 21.82 -36.81 24.56
C ILE A 13 22.55 -35.55 24.10
N SER A 14 23.75 -35.30 24.65
CA SER A 14 24.59 -34.17 24.23
C SER A 14 24.99 -34.26 22.75
N PHE A 15 25.31 -35.46 22.25
CA PHE A 15 25.66 -35.67 20.85
C PHE A 15 24.47 -35.45 19.90
N VAL A 16 23.30 -35.98 20.23
CA VAL A 16 22.07 -35.79 19.42
C VAL A 16 21.69 -34.30 19.36
N LEU A 17 21.74 -33.60 20.49
CA LEU A 17 21.47 -32.15 20.52
C LEU A 17 22.46 -31.39 19.65
N ALA A 18 23.75 -31.69 19.74
CA ALA A 18 24.77 -31.05 18.90
C ALA A 18 24.51 -31.29 17.41
N ALA A 19 24.16 -32.52 17.01
CA ALA A 19 23.85 -32.85 15.61
C ALA A 19 22.63 -32.07 15.09
N ILE A 20 21.57 -31.95 15.89
CA ILE A 20 20.37 -31.17 15.53
C ILE A 20 20.73 -29.68 15.39
N THR A 21 21.52 -29.12 16.31
CA THR A 21 21.96 -27.72 16.24
C THR A 21 22.78 -27.44 14.99
N VAL A 22 23.71 -28.33 14.64
CA VAL A 22 24.52 -28.21 13.42
C VAL A 22 23.62 -28.28 12.17
N MET A 23 22.68 -29.23 12.13
CA MET A 23 21.75 -29.35 11.00
C MET A 23 20.89 -28.09 10.83
N ALA A 24 20.34 -27.55 11.93
CA ALA A 24 19.55 -26.32 11.90
C ALA A 24 20.39 -25.12 11.42
N LEU A 25 21.64 -25.01 11.86
CA LEU A 25 22.58 -23.99 11.39
C LEU A 25 22.84 -24.09 9.89
N VAL A 26 23.11 -25.29 9.38
CA VAL A 26 23.37 -25.52 7.95
C VAL A 26 22.14 -25.15 7.11
N VAL A 27 20.95 -25.58 7.52
CA VAL A 27 19.71 -25.23 6.80
C VAL A 27 19.46 -23.73 6.82
N SER A 28 19.66 -23.07 7.96
CA SER A 28 19.52 -21.62 8.08
C SER A 28 20.51 -20.87 7.19
N LEU A 29 21.78 -21.30 7.15
CA LEU A 29 22.82 -20.73 6.30
C LEU A 29 22.49 -20.92 4.82
N TYR A 30 21.96 -22.09 4.44
CA TYR A 30 21.52 -22.37 3.08
C TYR A 30 20.41 -21.41 2.63
N TYR A 31 19.33 -21.28 3.42
CA TYR A 31 18.24 -20.38 3.08
C TYR A 31 18.67 -18.91 3.06
N TYR A 32 19.55 -18.50 3.99
CA TYR A 32 20.12 -17.16 3.99
C TYR A 32 20.96 -16.89 2.74
N GLY A 33 21.81 -17.84 2.34
CA GLY A 33 22.62 -17.76 1.12
C GLY A 33 21.77 -17.69 -0.15
N CYS A 34 20.75 -18.54 -0.26
CA CYS A 34 19.79 -18.48 -1.37
C CYS A 34 19.06 -17.13 -1.41
N GLY A 35 18.63 -16.59 -0.27
CA GLY A 35 17.99 -15.28 -0.18
C GLY A 35 18.90 -14.13 -0.62
N LEU A 36 20.19 -14.20 -0.30
CA LEU A 36 21.17 -13.21 -0.74
C LEU A 36 21.41 -13.25 -2.26
N ILE A 37 21.55 -14.45 -2.85
CA ILE A 37 21.80 -14.60 -4.29
C ILE A 37 20.62 -14.10 -5.13
N HIS A 38 19.39 -14.30 -4.66
CA HIS A 38 18.18 -13.81 -5.32
C HIS A 38 17.76 -12.40 -4.85
N SER A 39 18.63 -11.71 -4.11
CA SER A 39 18.37 -10.35 -3.67
C SER A 39 18.47 -9.39 -4.86
N PRO A 40 17.62 -8.34 -4.93
CA PRO A 40 17.74 -7.27 -5.92
C PRO A 40 19.14 -6.63 -5.95
N VAL A 41 19.86 -6.66 -4.83
CA VAL A 41 21.22 -6.10 -4.69
C VAL A 41 22.24 -6.88 -5.53
N PHE A 42 22.07 -8.20 -5.68
CA PHE A 42 23.02 -9.06 -6.41
C PHE A 42 22.55 -9.40 -7.82
N ASN A 43 21.32 -9.02 -8.21
CA ASN A 43 20.78 -9.25 -9.54
C ASN A 43 20.42 -7.92 -10.25
N PRO A 44 21.42 -7.09 -10.61
CA PRO A 44 21.19 -5.80 -11.27
C PRO A 44 20.48 -5.96 -12.63
N SER A 45 20.51 -7.14 -13.25
CA SER A 45 19.74 -7.43 -14.46
C SER A 45 18.23 -7.48 -14.22
N GLU A 46 17.75 -7.86 -13.04
CA GLU A 46 16.31 -7.79 -12.75
C GLU A 46 15.83 -6.34 -12.57
N GLU A 47 16.62 -5.49 -11.91
CA GLU A 47 16.30 -4.05 -11.84
C GLU A 47 16.35 -3.40 -13.22
N ALA A 48 17.36 -3.73 -14.03
CA ALA A 48 17.46 -3.25 -15.40
C ALA A 48 16.30 -3.75 -16.28
N GLN A 49 15.87 -5.00 -16.12
CA GLN A 49 14.69 -5.54 -16.81
C GLN A 49 13.40 -4.87 -16.35
N LYS A 50 13.21 -4.64 -15.05
CA LYS A 50 12.04 -3.91 -14.54
C LYS A 50 12.00 -2.48 -15.06
N LYS A 51 13.14 -1.79 -15.06
CA LYS A 51 13.28 -0.44 -15.60
C LYS A 51 13.05 -0.41 -17.11
N TYR A 52 13.59 -1.37 -17.86
CA TYR A 52 13.36 -1.52 -19.29
C TYR A 52 11.89 -1.80 -19.60
N LEU A 53 11.27 -2.73 -18.90
CA LEU A 53 9.86 -3.09 -19.06
C LEU A 53 8.97 -1.89 -18.74
N GLN A 54 9.30 -1.12 -17.70
CA GLN A 54 8.61 0.12 -17.38
C GLN A 54 8.72 1.13 -18.52
N THR A 55 9.93 1.43 -19.03
CA THR A 55 10.12 2.33 -20.17
C THR A 55 9.40 1.82 -21.42
N PHE A 56 9.39 0.51 -21.64
CA PHE A 56 8.72 -0.11 -22.78
C PHE A 56 7.21 0.04 -22.70
N ILE A 57 6.61 -0.23 -21.52
CA ILE A 57 5.19 -0.05 -21.27
C ILE A 57 4.82 1.43 -21.37
N GLU A 58 5.61 2.34 -20.79
CA GLU A 58 5.39 3.78 -20.89
C GLU A 58 5.39 4.30 -22.34
N SER A 59 6.18 3.68 -23.22
CA SER A 59 6.26 4.09 -24.63
C SER A 59 5.22 3.42 -25.54
N HIS A 60 4.57 2.32 -25.11
CA HIS A 60 3.71 1.51 -25.98
C HIS A 60 2.29 1.27 -25.43
N ASP A 61 1.97 1.67 -24.20
CA ASP A 61 0.64 1.44 -23.62
C ASP A 61 -0.36 2.53 -24.01
N GLN A 62 -1.42 2.13 -24.71
CA GLN A 62 -2.53 3.00 -25.09
C GLN A 62 -3.32 3.52 -23.87
N ASN A 63 -3.16 2.91 -22.69
CA ASN A 63 -3.85 3.28 -21.46
C ASN A 63 -3.01 4.12 -20.48
N LEU A 64 -1.86 4.65 -20.90
CA LEU A 64 -0.96 5.41 -20.02
C LEU A 64 -1.66 6.58 -19.30
N GLU A 65 -2.51 7.33 -20.01
CA GLU A 65 -3.25 8.45 -19.42
C GLU A 65 -4.25 7.97 -18.35
N GLN A 66 -4.89 6.82 -18.58
CA GLN A 66 -5.77 6.22 -17.59
C GLN A 66 -5.00 5.80 -16.34
N GLU A 67 -3.82 5.20 -16.51
CA GLU A 67 -2.96 4.83 -15.38
C GLU A 67 -2.52 6.04 -14.57
N LYS A 68 -2.10 7.13 -15.22
CA LYS A 68 -1.77 8.40 -14.56
C LYS A 68 -2.93 8.93 -13.72
N LEU A 69 -4.15 8.90 -14.24
CA LEU A 69 -5.34 9.35 -13.52
C LEU A 69 -5.65 8.47 -12.29
N VAL A 70 -5.51 7.15 -12.43
CA VAL A 70 -5.70 6.21 -11.32
C VAL A 70 -4.61 6.41 -10.26
N ALA A 71 -3.35 6.50 -10.67
CA ALA A 71 -2.19 6.70 -9.79
C ALA A 71 -2.33 8.00 -8.98
N LYS A 72 -2.65 9.11 -9.66
CA LYS A 72 -2.91 10.40 -9.03
C LYS A 72 -4.03 10.32 -8.01
N GLY A 73 -5.16 9.68 -8.37
CA GLY A 73 -6.28 9.50 -7.46
C GLY A 73 -5.93 8.65 -6.23
N TYR A 74 -5.10 7.62 -6.42
CA TYR A 74 -4.63 6.78 -5.32
C TYR A 74 -3.72 7.55 -4.35
N TRP A 75 -2.72 8.26 -4.86
CA TRP A 75 -1.81 9.06 -4.04
C TRP A 75 -2.49 10.25 -3.35
N LEU A 76 -3.54 10.82 -3.95
CA LEU A 76 -4.37 11.85 -3.29
C LEU A 76 -5.12 11.29 -2.08
N ARG A 77 -5.60 10.04 -2.15
CA ARG A 77 -6.27 9.38 -1.02
C ARG A 77 -5.27 8.91 0.03
N TYR A 78 -4.09 8.48 -0.38
CA TYR A 78 -3.15 7.69 0.42
C TYR A 78 -1.77 8.33 0.47
N LYS A 79 -1.61 9.29 1.40
CA LYS A 79 -0.37 10.05 1.60
C LYS A 79 0.81 9.16 2.03
N ASP A 80 0.54 8.10 2.76
CA ASP A 80 1.51 7.09 3.18
C ASP A 80 2.15 6.42 1.96
N VAL A 81 1.31 5.97 1.01
CA VAL A 81 1.79 5.34 -0.24
C VAL A 81 2.47 6.36 -1.13
N ARG A 82 1.93 7.58 -1.25
CA ARG A 82 2.54 8.65 -2.04
C ARG A 82 3.97 8.97 -1.62
N LYS A 83 4.24 8.89 -0.31
CA LYS A 83 5.55 9.18 0.28
C LYS A 83 6.46 7.96 0.40
N ASP A 84 5.96 6.78 0.04
CA ASP A 84 6.73 5.55 0.13
C ASP A 84 7.93 5.59 -0.83
N ARG A 85 9.05 5.01 -0.40
CA ARG A 85 10.29 5.01 -1.20
C ARG A 85 10.15 4.20 -2.49
N TYR A 86 9.36 3.14 -2.48
CA TYR A 86 9.22 2.20 -3.59
C TYR A 86 7.98 2.53 -4.45
N TRP A 87 6.81 2.68 -3.82
CA TRP A 87 5.52 2.91 -4.49
C TRP A 87 5.10 4.38 -4.62
N GLY A 88 5.89 5.29 -4.06
CA GLY A 88 5.58 6.72 -4.06
C GLY A 88 5.67 7.37 -5.42
N GLU A 89 5.21 8.62 -5.48
CA GLU A 89 5.17 9.43 -6.70
C GLU A 89 6.54 9.61 -7.35
N ASN A 90 7.59 9.65 -6.51
CA ASN A 90 8.99 9.76 -6.92
C ASN A 90 9.76 8.43 -6.74
N GLY A 91 9.04 7.33 -6.50
CA GLY A 91 9.63 6.01 -6.33
C GLY A 91 10.00 5.37 -7.67
N PRO A 92 10.81 4.30 -7.66
CA PRO A 92 11.23 3.59 -8.87
C PRO A 92 10.04 3.06 -9.69
N MET A 93 8.91 2.74 -9.05
CA MET A 93 7.72 2.23 -9.75
C MET A 93 6.93 3.31 -10.51
N GLY A 94 7.19 4.60 -10.24
CA GLY A 94 6.46 5.71 -10.87
C GLY A 94 4.93 5.54 -10.79
N ILE A 95 4.25 5.77 -11.91
CA ILE A 95 2.77 5.69 -12.01
C ILE A 95 2.21 4.28 -11.76
N TRP A 96 3.05 3.24 -11.86
CA TRP A 96 2.65 1.85 -11.61
C TRP A 96 2.70 1.47 -10.12
N GLY A 97 3.36 2.29 -9.30
CA GLY A 97 3.48 2.07 -7.85
C GLY A 97 2.13 1.84 -7.16
N PRO A 98 1.12 2.70 -7.38
CA PRO A 98 -0.23 2.52 -6.86
C PRO A 98 -0.87 1.18 -7.20
N ARG A 99 -0.69 0.70 -8.44
CA ARG A 99 -1.26 -0.58 -8.90
C ARG A 99 -0.65 -1.74 -8.15
N ASP A 100 0.68 -1.77 -8.11
CA ASP A 100 1.43 -2.80 -7.43
C ASP A 100 1.12 -2.81 -5.92
N HIS A 101 1.17 -1.66 -5.26
CA HIS A 101 0.78 -1.53 -3.86
C HIS A 101 -0.66 -1.99 -3.62
N TYR A 102 -1.60 -1.61 -4.49
CA TYR A 102 -3.00 -2.01 -4.34
C TYR A 102 -3.17 -3.53 -4.43
N GLN A 103 -2.49 -4.18 -5.38
CA GLN A 103 -2.54 -5.63 -5.55
C GLN A 103 -1.92 -6.36 -4.35
N GLN A 104 -0.78 -5.90 -3.86
CA GLN A 104 -0.06 -6.56 -2.75
C GLN A 104 -0.70 -6.30 -1.39
N HIS A 105 -1.12 -5.06 -1.12
CA HIS A 105 -1.57 -4.60 0.21
C HIS A 105 -2.96 -3.95 0.18
N GLY A 106 -3.15 -2.98 -0.71
CA GLY A 106 -4.30 -2.08 -0.66
C GLY A 106 -5.67 -2.74 -0.77
N ARG A 107 -5.81 -3.87 -1.47
CA ARG A 107 -7.05 -4.65 -1.54
C ARG A 107 -7.52 -5.12 -0.17
N ARG A 108 -6.61 -5.68 0.63
CA ARG A 108 -6.90 -6.20 1.98
C ARG A 108 -7.19 -5.07 2.98
N GLU A 109 -6.59 -3.92 2.74
CA GLU A 109 -6.81 -2.69 3.50
C GLU A 109 -8.09 -1.94 3.10
N GLY A 110 -8.81 -2.41 2.06
CA GLY A 110 -10.02 -1.76 1.56
C GLY A 110 -9.76 -0.41 0.88
N ARG A 111 -8.56 -0.22 0.30
CA ARG A 111 -8.21 0.98 -0.45
C ARG A 111 -8.96 1.07 -1.79
N ILE A 112 -9.03 2.26 -2.35
CA ILE A 112 -9.77 2.56 -3.59
C ILE A 112 -8.77 2.79 -4.71
N PHE A 113 -8.78 1.90 -5.70
CA PHE A 113 -7.95 1.98 -6.90
C PHE A 113 -8.78 2.40 -8.12
N GLN A 114 -9.23 3.66 -8.10
CA GLN A 114 -10.03 4.29 -9.16
C GLN A 114 -9.63 5.77 -9.29
N PRO A 115 -9.81 6.39 -10.46
CA PRO A 115 -9.55 7.83 -10.61
C PRO A 115 -10.49 8.64 -9.71
N VAL A 116 -10.02 9.82 -9.29
CA VAL A 116 -10.88 10.80 -8.61
C VAL A 116 -11.74 11.49 -9.66
N ASP A 117 -13.04 11.61 -9.37
CA ASP A 117 -13.98 12.29 -10.24
C ASP A 117 -13.97 13.79 -9.95
N TYR A 118 -13.49 14.58 -10.91
CA TYR A 118 -13.41 16.04 -10.77
C TYR A 118 -14.65 16.69 -11.39
N PRO A 119 -15.41 17.49 -10.62
CA PRO A 119 -16.59 18.15 -11.13
C PRO A 119 -16.21 19.30 -12.08
N LYS A 120 -17.10 19.57 -13.04
CA LYS A 120 -16.97 20.69 -13.97
C LYS A 120 -17.14 22.04 -13.27
N ASP A 121 -18.02 22.12 -12.26
CA ASP A 121 -18.30 23.32 -11.49
C ASP A 121 -17.77 23.17 -10.06
N LEU A 122 -16.66 23.86 -9.76
CA LEU A 122 -16.01 23.83 -8.45
C LEU A 122 -16.76 24.66 -7.40
N THR A 123 -17.52 25.67 -7.81
CA THR A 123 -18.30 26.52 -6.90
C THR A 123 -19.47 25.71 -6.34
N LEU A 124 -20.20 25.03 -7.23
CA LEU A 124 -21.26 24.11 -6.83
C LEU A 124 -20.70 22.95 -5.99
N GLU A 125 -19.55 22.39 -6.38
CA GLU A 125 -18.95 21.31 -5.59
C GLU A 125 -18.62 21.74 -4.17
N LYS A 126 -18.05 22.95 -4.00
CA LYS A 126 -17.75 23.49 -2.68
C LYS A 126 -19.00 23.60 -1.82
N GLU A 127 -20.11 24.08 -2.39
CA GLU A 127 -21.38 24.18 -1.68
C GLU A 127 -21.89 22.78 -1.26
N LEU A 128 -21.88 21.82 -2.18
CA LEU A 128 -22.28 20.43 -1.91
C LEU A 128 -21.40 19.75 -0.87
N ALA A 129 -20.09 19.98 -0.94
CA ALA A 129 -19.10 19.48 0.01
C ALA A 129 -19.37 20.00 1.43
N GLU A 130 -19.64 21.30 1.58
CA GLU A 130 -19.98 21.89 2.88
C GLU A 130 -21.29 21.35 3.43
N ILE A 131 -22.33 21.23 2.60
CA ILE A 131 -23.61 20.60 3.00
C ILE A 131 -23.35 19.17 3.49
N TYR A 132 -22.56 18.40 2.74
CA TYR A 132 -22.27 17.01 3.08
C TYR A 132 -21.46 16.88 4.38
N TRP A 133 -20.44 17.72 4.58
CA TRP A 133 -19.63 17.72 5.81
C TRP A 133 -20.41 18.21 7.03
N ASN A 134 -21.34 19.15 6.86
CA ASN A 134 -22.23 19.58 7.94
C ASN A 134 -23.22 18.46 8.32
N ARG A 135 -23.70 17.72 7.33
CA ARG A 135 -24.58 16.55 7.53
C ARG A 135 -23.83 15.36 8.17
N TYR A 136 -22.55 15.18 7.84
CA TYR A 136 -21.73 14.06 8.30
C TYR A 136 -20.39 14.53 8.89
N PRO A 137 -20.38 15.05 10.13
CA PRO A 137 -19.20 15.61 10.77
C PRO A 137 -18.02 14.65 10.92
N GLU A 138 -18.29 13.34 11.01
CA GLU A 138 -17.27 12.29 11.05
C GLU A 138 -16.47 12.22 9.74
N ILE A 139 -17.12 12.50 8.60
CA ILE A 139 -16.46 12.53 7.30
C ILE A 139 -15.65 13.82 7.15
N ALA A 140 -16.14 14.93 7.70
CA ALA A 140 -15.41 16.20 7.71
C ALA A 140 -14.06 16.13 8.42
N LYS A 141 -13.95 15.26 9.43
CA LYS A 141 -12.73 14.99 10.20
C LYS A 141 -11.86 13.89 9.58
N SER A 142 -12.31 13.24 8.52
CA SER A 142 -11.56 12.16 7.88
C SER A 142 -10.22 12.65 7.33
N PRO A 143 -9.12 11.89 7.51
CA PRO A 143 -7.84 12.25 6.91
C PRO A 143 -7.84 12.14 5.38
N ILE A 144 -8.74 11.33 4.81
CA ILE A 144 -8.82 11.05 3.36
C ILE A 144 -9.83 11.97 2.67
N TRP A 145 -10.99 12.19 3.28
CA TRP A 145 -12.13 12.90 2.65
C TRP A 145 -12.59 14.16 3.38
N GLY A 146 -11.91 14.51 4.47
CA GLY A 146 -12.27 15.66 5.30
C GLY A 146 -11.80 16.99 4.72
N ARG A 147 -12.15 18.07 5.41
CA ARG A 147 -11.85 19.46 4.99
C ARG A 147 -10.36 19.70 4.76
N ASN A 148 -9.53 19.06 5.59
CA ASN A 148 -8.07 19.20 5.58
C ASN A 148 -7.37 18.07 4.80
N SER A 149 -8.13 17.23 4.10
CA SER A 149 -7.56 16.17 3.27
C SER A 149 -6.97 16.72 1.99
N GLN A 150 -6.11 15.94 1.32
CA GLN A 150 -5.57 16.33 0.01
C GLN A 150 -6.65 16.34 -1.09
N LEU A 151 -7.77 15.64 -0.90
CA LEU A 151 -8.91 15.72 -1.81
C LEU A 151 -9.66 17.05 -1.68
N GLY A 152 -9.60 17.72 -0.53
CA GLY A 152 -10.32 18.98 -0.32
C GLY A 152 -11.81 18.85 -0.65
N ILE A 153 -12.34 19.79 -1.44
CA ILE A 153 -13.77 19.87 -1.77
C ILE A 153 -14.32 18.66 -2.56
N VAL A 154 -13.47 17.88 -3.24
CA VAL A 154 -13.93 16.66 -3.94
C VAL A 154 -13.98 15.44 -3.03
N GLY A 155 -13.45 15.54 -1.81
CA GLY A 155 -13.41 14.45 -0.83
C GLY A 155 -14.80 13.88 -0.51
N PRO A 156 -15.81 14.71 -0.20
CA PRO A 156 -17.17 14.26 0.09
C PRO A 156 -17.82 13.45 -1.02
N ARG A 157 -17.71 13.91 -2.27
CA ARG A 157 -18.25 13.21 -3.45
C ARG A 157 -17.54 11.86 -3.63
N ASP A 158 -16.22 11.85 -3.50
CA ASP A 158 -15.41 10.62 -3.57
C ASP A 158 -15.84 9.61 -2.50
N TYR A 159 -15.98 10.08 -1.25
CA TYR A 159 -16.46 9.24 -0.16
C TYR A 159 -17.86 8.68 -0.44
N HIS A 160 -18.79 9.53 -0.87
CA HIS A 160 -20.16 9.10 -1.16
C HIS A 160 -20.19 8.00 -2.23
N LYS A 161 -19.44 8.20 -3.34
CA LYS A 161 -19.33 7.24 -4.45
C LYS A 161 -18.84 5.87 -3.98
N HIS A 162 -17.82 5.83 -3.12
CA HIS A 162 -17.15 4.58 -2.76
C HIS A 162 -17.68 3.93 -1.49
N ARG A 163 -18.18 4.70 -0.53
CA ARG A 163 -18.63 4.21 0.78
C ARG A 163 -19.97 4.77 1.21
N GLY A 164 -20.18 6.08 1.11
CA GLY A 164 -21.37 6.72 1.66
C GLY A 164 -22.70 6.21 1.10
N ARG A 165 -22.79 5.93 -0.21
CA ARG A 165 -24.00 5.39 -0.83
C ARG A 165 -24.42 4.04 -0.24
N PHE A 166 -23.45 3.19 0.10
CA PHE A 166 -23.70 1.87 0.71
C PHE A 166 -24.12 1.99 2.17
N GLN A 167 -23.82 3.14 2.80
CA GLN A 167 -24.26 3.50 4.14
C GLN A 167 -25.55 4.32 4.14
N LYS A 168 -26.24 4.43 2.99
CA LYS A 168 -27.46 5.25 2.80
C LYS A 168 -27.25 6.74 3.14
N LYS A 169 -26.02 7.24 3.01
CA LYS A 169 -25.73 8.68 3.14
C LYS A 169 -26.14 9.39 1.86
N VAL A 170 -26.71 10.58 1.99
CA VAL A 170 -27.30 11.35 0.89
C VAL A 170 -26.31 12.40 0.38
N TRP A 171 -26.11 12.43 -0.94
CA TRP A 171 -25.38 13.47 -1.66
C TRP A 171 -26.36 14.41 -2.35
N GLY A 172 -26.09 15.72 -2.31
CA GLY A 172 -26.97 16.73 -2.90
C GLY A 172 -27.62 17.66 -1.87
N LYS A 173 -28.32 18.67 -2.41
CA LYS A 173 -29.00 19.72 -1.64
C LYS A 173 -30.33 19.26 -1.04
N GLU A 174 -31.01 18.33 -1.69
CA GLU A 174 -32.39 17.99 -1.39
C GLU A 174 -32.54 16.90 -0.32
N PHE A 175 -33.60 17.06 0.47
CA PHE A 175 -34.35 16.04 1.20
C PHE A 175 -35.78 16.09 0.70
#